data_AF-A0A9P4GRV7-F1
#
_entry.id   AF-A0A9P4GRV7-F1
#
_cell.length_a   1.000
_cell.length_b   1.000
_cell.length_c   1.000
_cell.angle_alpha   90.00
_cell.angle_beta   90.00
_cell.angle_gamma   90.00
#
_symmetry.space_group_name_H-M   'P 1'
#
loop_
_entity.id
_entity.type
_entity.pdbx_description
1 polymer ?
#
loop_
_entity_poly.entity_id
_entity_poly.type
_entity_poly.pdbx_seq_one_letter_code
_entity_poly.pdbx_strand_id
1 'polypeptide(L)'
;PWQTTEWKVLYGLIAMAHDNDWPYTPFRQHYNSSIRERWNRPNKHGLKRLLQKGIIPLFVQDGGVSTQQRASWGWSTAFPYLKTPLFRQTKNRAYFEFLVPYPELGDAKTFMHKLVYNTQGYGITLRFSSPPPDGSIFYAEMNPPCVEELDQHFSVGAESALEMLLPFKQDGVFEKAQGGRARQLRWFIKGLDSRRVPLLHHAEWVLVRVESQDWSALELDERVWAIAQEVMPGTPWPEEVVRKAARTELVQCG
;
A
#
# COMPACT_ATOMS: atom_id res chain seq x y z
N PRO A 1 -9.37 20.81 3.62
CA PRO A 1 -8.22 20.62 2.70
C PRO A 1 -8.34 19.43 1.73
N TRP A 2 -8.81 18.24 2.15
CA TRP A 2 -8.84 17.05 1.28
C TRP A 2 -9.89 17.07 0.15
N GLN A 3 -10.72 18.11 0.11
CA GLN A 3 -11.76 18.32 -0.91
C GLN A 3 -11.24 19.04 -2.18
N THR A 4 -9.93 19.26 -2.28
CA THR A 4 -9.31 19.90 -3.44
C THR A 4 -9.62 19.17 -4.75
N THR A 5 -9.69 19.94 -5.84
CA THR A 5 -9.85 19.45 -7.22
C THR A 5 -8.53 19.46 -8.00
N GLU A 6 -7.42 19.83 -7.37
CA GLU A 6 -6.10 19.92 -8.01
C GLU A 6 -5.17 18.80 -7.55
N TRP A 7 -4.64 18.02 -8.49
CA TRP A 7 -3.72 16.91 -8.19
C TRP A 7 -2.47 17.35 -7.42
N LYS A 8 -1.84 18.47 -7.81
CA LYS A 8 -0.68 19.03 -7.10
C LYS A 8 -0.95 19.27 -5.62
N VAL A 9 -2.17 19.70 -5.27
CA VAL A 9 -2.59 19.94 -3.89
C VAL A 9 -2.76 18.60 -3.17
N LEU A 10 -3.44 17.64 -3.79
CA LEU A 10 -3.62 16.31 -3.21
C LEU A 10 -2.27 15.62 -2.93
N TYR A 11 -1.34 15.61 -3.89
CA TYR A 11 0.00 15.05 -3.68
C TYR A 11 0.75 15.75 -2.56
N GLY A 12 0.69 17.09 -2.50
CA GLY A 12 1.32 17.86 -1.44
C GLY A 12 0.72 17.57 -0.07
N LEU A 13 -0.61 17.43 0.02
CA LEU A 13 -1.29 17.07 1.27
C LEU A 13 -0.92 15.66 1.73
N ILE A 14 -0.83 14.69 0.82
CA ILE A 14 -0.37 13.33 1.14
C ILE A 14 1.07 13.38 1.68
N ALA A 15 1.98 14.02 0.95
CA ALA A 15 3.38 14.15 1.37
C ALA A 15 3.50 14.79 2.75
N MET A 16 2.84 15.94 2.96
CA MET A 16 2.86 16.65 4.23
C MET A 16 2.24 15.83 5.36
N ALA A 17 1.17 15.07 5.08
CA ALA A 17 0.54 14.23 6.09
C ALA A 17 1.44 13.10 6.58
N HIS A 18 2.27 12.54 5.69
CA HIS A 18 3.25 11.53 6.08
C HIS A 18 4.49 12.14 6.75
N ASP A 19 5.02 13.24 6.20
CA ASP A 19 6.20 13.94 6.76
C ASP A 19 5.97 14.48 8.18
N ASN A 20 4.74 14.92 8.48
CA ASN A 20 4.40 15.55 9.77
C ASN A 20 3.53 14.66 10.68
N ASP A 21 3.41 13.37 10.37
CA ASP A 21 2.63 12.40 11.15
C ASP A 21 1.16 12.82 11.42
N TRP A 22 0.50 13.44 10.43
CA TRP A 22 -0.84 13.98 10.64
C TRP A 22 -1.87 12.87 10.90
N PRO A 23 -2.70 12.97 11.96
CA PRO A 23 -3.75 11.99 12.22
C PRO A 23 -4.96 12.16 11.29
N TYR A 24 -5.16 13.36 10.75
CA TYR A 24 -6.31 13.75 9.94
C TYR A 24 -6.08 13.54 8.44
N THR A 25 -5.91 12.28 8.04
CA THR A 25 -5.89 11.86 6.63
C THR A 25 -7.22 11.22 6.21
N PRO A 26 -7.56 11.19 4.90
CA PRO A 26 -8.72 10.46 4.40
C PRO A 26 -8.48 8.95 4.35
N PHE A 27 -7.25 8.47 4.59
CA PHE A 27 -6.91 7.05 4.52
C PHE A 27 -7.10 6.36 5.86
N ARG A 28 -7.61 5.12 5.88
CA ARG A 28 -7.79 4.37 7.12
C ARG A 28 -6.45 4.13 7.80
N GLN A 29 -6.46 4.17 9.12
CA GLN A 29 -5.25 4.13 9.94
C GLN A 29 -4.38 2.89 9.64
N HIS A 30 -4.99 1.71 9.51
CA HIS A 30 -4.26 0.47 9.24
C HIS A 30 -3.43 0.50 7.95
N TYR A 31 -3.97 1.05 6.86
CA TYR A 31 -3.23 1.15 5.59
C TYR A 31 -2.23 2.32 5.63
N ASN A 32 -2.64 3.43 6.21
CA ASN A 32 -1.80 4.61 6.35
C ASN A 32 -0.57 4.35 7.23
N SER A 33 -0.67 3.48 8.25
CA SER A 33 0.45 3.14 9.12
C SER A 33 1.57 2.39 8.41
N SER A 34 1.26 1.49 7.47
CA SER A 34 2.31 0.75 6.74
C SER A 34 3.09 1.67 5.80
N ILE A 35 2.38 2.55 5.08
CA ILE A 35 3.01 3.60 4.26
C ILE A 35 3.84 4.52 5.13
N ARG A 36 3.30 5.00 6.26
CA ARG A 36 4.00 5.92 7.18
C ARG A 36 5.27 5.31 7.77
N GLU A 37 5.20 4.07 8.25
CA GLU A 37 6.37 3.38 8.79
C GLU A 37 7.47 3.31 7.73
N ARG A 38 7.13 2.89 6.51
CA ARG A 38 8.06 2.80 5.39
C ARG A 38 8.60 4.16 4.94
N TRP A 39 7.74 5.19 4.91
CA TRP A 39 8.04 6.57 4.50
C TRP A 39 9.13 7.23 5.37
N ASN A 40 9.17 6.86 6.65
CA ASN A 40 10.07 7.42 7.64
C ASN A 40 11.35 6.58 7.85
N ARG A 41 11.53 5.47 7.12
CA ARG A 41 12.76 4.67 7.21
C ARG A 41 13.95 5.45 6.63
N PRO A 42 15.11 5.47 7.32
CA PRO A 42 16.30 6.13 6.79
C PRO A 42 16.72 5.48 5.47
N ASN A 43 17.14 6.30 4.50
CA ASN A 43 17.60 5.88 3.16
C ASN A 43 16.56 5.19 2.27
N LYS A 44 15.28 5.12 2.68
CA LYS A 44 14.20 4.57 1.86
C LYS A 44 13.30 5.69 1.37
N HIS A 45 13.48 6.05 0.10
CA HIS A 45 12.79 7.17 -0.53
C HIS A 45 11.88 6.73 -1.67
N GLY A 46 11.76 5.42 -1.97
CA GLY A 46 10.92 4.89 -3.04
C GLY A 46 9.49 5.44 -2.99
N LEU A 47 8.83 5.39 -1.84
CA LEU A 47 7.46 5.90 -1.69
C LEU A 47 7.31 7.40 -1.96
N LYS A 48 8.27 8.22 -1.48
CA LYS A 48 8.25 9.68 -1.73
C LYS A 48 8.45 9.98 -3.21
N ARG A 49 9.40 9.28 -3.83
CA ARG A 49 9.74 9.42 -5.25
C ARG A 49 8.61 8.94 -6.16
N LEU A 50 7.93 7.85 -5.80
CA LEU A 50 6.73 7.39 -6.48
C LEU A 50 5.63 8.45 -6.45
N LEU A 51 5.41 9.10 -5.29
CA LEU A 51 4.45 10.19 -5.18
C LEU A 51 4.80 11.37 -6.11
N GLN A 52 6.10 11.71 -6.23
CA GLN A 52 6.57 12.75 -7.16
C GLN A 52 6.35 12.37 -8.64
N LYS A 53 6.22 11.08 -8.97
CA LYS A 53 5.83 10.58 -10.30
C LYS A 53 4.31 10.52 -10.51
N GLY A 54 3.53 10.87 -9.50
CA GLY A 54 2.07 10.80 -9.55
C GLY A 54 1.51 9.42 -9.23
N ILE A 55 2.32 8.55 -8.62
CA ILE A 55 1.89 7.24 -8.14
C ILE A 55 1.57 7.36 -6.66
N ILE A 56 0.35 7.05 -6.23
CA ILE A 56 -0.08 7.21 -4.83
C ILE A 56 0.06 5.87 -4.10
N PRO A 57 1.01 5.70 -3.17
CA PRO A 57 1.09 4.50 -2.35
C PRO A 57 -0.15 4.37 -1.47
N LEU A 58 -0.75 3.18 -1.43
CA LEU A 58 -1.90 2.90 -0.58
C LEU A 58 -1.57 1.93 0.56
N PHE A 59 -0.79 0.90 0.26
CA PHE A 59 -0.38 -0.10 1.24
C PHE A 59 0.90 -0.81 0.80
N VAL A 60 1.81 -1.08 1.73
CA VAL A 60 3.02 -1.89 1.48
C VAL A 60 3.19 -2.94 2.57
N GLN A 61 3.57 -4.14 2.18
CA GLN A 61 4.00 -5.22 3.06
C GLN A 61 5.28 -5.83 2.52
N ASP A 62 6.32 -5.86 3.36
CA ASP A 62 7.57 -6.53 3.05
C ASP A 62 7.38 -8.06 3.12
N GLY A 63 8.04 -8.78 2.21
CA GLY A 63 8.09 -10.24 2.26
C GLY A 63 9.12 -10.76 3.27
N GLY A 64 9.15 -12.08 3.47
CA GLY A 64 10.10 -12.74 4.34
C GLY A 64 9.54 -13.09 5.72
N VAL A 65 10.44 -13.48 6.62
CA VAL A 65 10.09 -13.84 8.01
C VAL A 65 10.28 -12.61 8.90
N SER A 66 9.28 -12.33 9.74
CA SER A 66 9.33 -11.27 10.74
C SER A 66 8.75 -11.78 12.06
N THR A 67 9.40 -11.41 13.16
CA THR A 67 8.89 -11.66 14.51
C THR A 67 8.57 -10.31 15.15
N GLN A 68 7.36 -10.17 15.68
CA GLN A 68 6.90 -8.93 16.30
C GLN A 68 6.14 -9.24 17.59
N GLN A 69 6.33 -8.37 18.59
CA GLN A 69 5.52 -8.39 19.80
C GLN A 69 4.18 -7.69 19.53
N ARG A 70 3.08 -8.46 19.46
CA ARG A 70 1.70 -8.00 19.24
C ARG A 70 1.05 -7.45 20.51
N ALA A 71 1.45 -7.97 21.66
CA ALA A 71 1.00 -7.49 22.96
C ALA A 71 2.17 -7.43 23.94
N SER A 72 2.18 -6.37 24.75
CA SER A 72 3.09 -6.22 25.88
C SER A 72 2.49 -6.74 27.18
N TRP A 73 3.36 -6.96 28.17
CA TRP A 73 2.96 -7.18 29.55
C TRP A 73 2.06 -6.03 30.03
N GLY A 74 1.00 -6.36 30.75
CA GLY A 74 0.14 -5.36 31.35
C GLY A 74 -0.86 -5.97 32.32
N TRP A 75 -1.66 -5.11 32.95
CA TRP A 75 -2.78 -5.53 33.78
C TRP A 75 -4.04 -5.68 32.92
N SER A 76 -4.81 -6.73 33.17
CA SER A 76 -6.10 -7.02 32.56
C SER A 76 -7.21 -6.74 33.57
N THR A 77 -8.35 -6.24 33.11
CA THR A 77 -9.56 -6.06 33.93
C THR A 77 -10.32 -7.37 34.14
N ALA A 78 -9.97 -8.43 33.42
CA ALA A 78 -10.57 -9.77 33.52
C ALA A 78 -9.52 -10.82 33.90
N PHE A 79 -9.93 -11.85 34.65
CA PHE A 79 -9.05 -12.95 35.08
C PHE A 79 -8.54 -13.78 33.89
N PRO A 80 -7.23 -14.14 33.83
CA PRO A 80 -6.19 -13.75 34.77
C PRO A 80 -5.85 -12.27 34.59
N TYR A 81 -5.85 -11.50 35.69
CA TYR A 81 -5.65 -10.04 35.71
C TYR A 81 -4.28 -9.57 35.18
N LEU A 82 -3.47 -10.49 34.67
CA LEU A 82 -2.19 -10.25 34.03
C LEU A 82 -2.31 -10.57 32.54
N LYS A 83 -2.07 -9.56 31.71
CA LYS A 83 -1.93 -9.71 30.27
C LYS A 83 -0.50 -10.15 29.98
N THR A 84 -0.34 -11.38 29.50
CA THR A 84 0.96 -11.87 29.02
C THR A 84 1.31 -11.23 27.68
N PRO A 85 2.60 -11.09 27.36
CA PRO A 85 3.00 -10.67 26.04
C PRO A 85 2.54 -11.70 25.02
N LEU A 86 2.38 -11.25 23.78
CA LEU A 86 2.07 -12.12 22.66
C LEU A 86 3.06 -11.80 21.56
N PHE A 87 3.91 -12.76 21.23
CA PHE A 87 4.83 -12.69 20.12
C PHE A 87 4.21 -13.41 18.94
N ARG A 88 4.38 -12.84 17.74
CA ARG A 88 3.92 -13.42 16.48
C ARG A 88 5.10 -13.49 15.54
N GLN A 89 5.44 -14.70 15.10
CA GLN A 89 6.33 -14.90 13.96
C GLN A 89 5.47 -15.13 12.72
N THR A 90 5.73 -14.37 11.68
CA THR A 90 5.03 -14.50 10.39
C THR A 90 6.02 -14.62 9.27
N LYS A 91 5.74 -15.53 8.34
CA LYS A 91 6.31 -15.58 7.00
C LYS A 91 5.30 -14.96 6.07
N ASN A 92 5.68 -13.84 5.43
CA ASN A 92 4.81 -13.03 4.60
C ASN A 92 5.31 -13.01 3.15
N ARG A 93 4.39 -12.95 2.19
CA ARG A 93 4.74 -12.55 0.82
C ARG A 93 4.75 -11.03 0.74
N ALA A 94 5.65 -10.51 -0.09
CA ALA A 94 5.69 -9.09 -0.35
C ALA A 94 4.49 -8.71 -1.23
N TYR A 95 3.79 -7.64 -0.87
CA TYR A 95 2.85 -7.01 -1.79
C TYR A 95 2.79 -5.50 -1.60
N PHE A 96 2.53 -4.81 -2.69
CA PHE A 96 2.47 -3.35 -2.75
C PHE A 96 1.24 -2.92 -3.56
N GLU A 97 0.40 -2.10 -2.96
CA GLU A 97 -0.81 -1.54 -3.56
C GLU A 97 -0.67 -0.02 -3.72
N PHE A 98 -0.93 0.48 -4.93
CA PHE A 98 -0.85 1.90 -5.25
C PHE A 98 -1.87 2.30 -6.33
N LEU A 99 -2.15 3.60 -6.44
CA LEU A 99 -2.97 4.18 -7.50
C LEU A 99 -2.12 4.85 -8.55
N VAL A 100 -2.53 4.71 -9.80
CA VAL A 100 -2.04 5.50 -10.93
C VAL A 100 -3.23 6.26 -11.54
N PRO A 101 -3.28 7.59 -11.37
CA PRO A 101 -4.28 8.43 -12.03
C PRO A 101 -4.02 8.50 -13.53
N TYR A 102 -5.11 8.65 -14.30
CA TYR A 102 -5.09 8.76 -15.77
C TYR A 102 -4.23 7.70 -16.46
N PRO A 103 -4.54 6.40 -16.27
CA PRO A 103 -3.69 5.30 -16.73
C PRO A 103 -3.47 5.27 -18.26
N GLU A 104 -4.35 5.89 -19.05
CA GLU A 104 -4.25 5.91 -20.51
C GLU A 104 -3.30 6.98 -21.07
N LEU A 105 -2.75 7.87 -20.23
CA LEU A 105 -1.93 9.00 -20.69
C LEU A 105 -0.43 8.67 -20.70
N GLY A 106 0.21 8.87 -21.85
CA GLY A 106 1.66 9.00 -22.02
C GLY A 106 2.50 7.99 -21.23
N ASP A 107 3.31 8.51 -20.31
CA ASP A 107 4.24 7.71 -19.50
C ASP A 107 3.52 6.76 -18.53
N ALA A 108 2.31 7.10 -18.05
CA ALA A 108 1.53 6.23 -17.16
C ALA A 108 1.15 4.94 -17.89
N LYS A 109 0.69 5.05 -19.13
CA LYS A 109 0.37 3.89 -19.97
C LYS A 109 1.59 2.99 -20.21
N THR A 110 2.73 3.61 -20.51
CA THR A 110 3.99 2.88 -20.73
C THR A 110 4.48 2.20 -19.45
N PHE A 111 4.32 2.85 -18.30
CA PHE A 111 4.66 2.29 -16.99
C PHE A 111 3.78 1.09 -16.66
N MET A 112 2.46 1.22 -16.85
CA MET A 112 1.52 0.12 -16.68
C MET A 112 1.86 -1.07 -17.57
N HIS A 113 2.21 -0.81 -18.83
CA HIS A 113 2.65 -1.86 -19.76
C HIS A 113 3.93 -2.56 -19.26
N LYS A 114 4.98 -1.82 -18.89
CA LYS A 114 6.21 -2.45 -18.35
C LYS A 114 5.96 -3.26 -17.08
N LEU A 115 5.04 -2.80 -16.24
CA LEU A 115 4.68 -3.50 -15.01
C LEU A 115 3.97 -4.83 -15.30
N VAL A 116 2.98 -4.83 -16.20
CA VAL A 116 2.23 -6.04 -16.59
C VAL A 116 3.12 -7.06 -17.29
N TYR A 117 3.99 -6.60 -18.20
CA TYR A 117 4.91 -7.44 -18.96
C TYR A 117 6.28 -7.59 -18.28
N ASN A 118 6.32 -7.52 -16.94
CA ASN A 118 7.58 -7.59 -16.20
C ASN A 118 8.27 -8.96 -16.38
N THR A 119 9.59 -8.93 -16.56
CA THR A 119 10.42 -10.15 -16.66
C THR A 119 10.87 -10.70 -15.30
N GLN A 120 10.54 -9.99 -14.22
CA GLN A 120 10.95 -10.34 -12.85
C GLN A 120 10.01 -11.35 -12.19
N GLY A 121 8.90 -11.72 -12.86
CA GLY A 121 7.97 -12.73 -12.41
C GLY A 121 6.98 -12.25 -11.34
N TYR A 122 6.82 -10.94 -11.13
CA TYR A 122 5.87 -10.43 -10.13
C TYR A 122 4.43 -10.63 -10.58
N GLY A 123 3.57 -11.06 -9.64
CA GLY A 123 2.13 -11.11 -9.83
C GLY A 123 1.55 -9.70 -9.91
N ILE A 124 0.78 -9.42 -10.96
CA ILE A 124 0.17 -8.09 -11.15
C ILE A 124 -1.34 -8.22 -11.23
N THR A 125 -2.03 -7.44 -10.41
CA THR A 125 -3.49 -7.26 -10.49
C THR A 125 -3.82 -5.79 -10.66
N LEU A 126 -4.68 -5.49 -11.63
CA LEU A 126 -5.16 -4.16 -11.97
C LEU A 126 -6.66 -4.07 -11.70
N ARG A 127 -7.10 -2.94 -11.14
CA ARG A 127 -8.52 -2.59 -11.01
C ARG A 127 -8.75 -1.19 -11.53
N PHE A 128 -9.46 -1.08 -12.65
CA PHE A 128 -9.77 0.21 -13.26
C PHE A 128 -11.00 0.84 -12.59
N SER A 129 -11.01 2.17 -12.51
CA SER A 129 -12.08 2.94 -11.88
C SER A 129 -13.35 3.12 -12.73
N SER A 130 -13.42 2.52 -13.93
CA SER A 130 -14.54 2.71 -14.85
C SER A 130 -15.87 2.14 -14.32
N PRO A 131 -17.03 2.73 -14.70
CA PRO A 131 -18.33 2.14 -14.42
C PRO A 131 -18.43 0.73 -15.04
N PRO A 132 -19.01 -0.27 -14.35
CA PRO A 132 -19.81 -0.20 -13.13
C PRO A 132 -18.97 -0.03 -11.83
N PRO A 133 -19.58 0.35 -10.69
CA PRO A 133 -18.89 0.70 -9.42
C PRO A 133 -17.99 -0.39 -8.82
N ASP A 134 -18.04 -1.61 -9.33
CA ASP A 134 -17.08 -2.65 -8.98
C ASP A 134 -15.78 -2.57 -9.80
N GLY A 135 -15.71 -1.83 -10.90
CA GLY A 135 -14.53 -1.73 -11.75
C GLY A 135 -14.18 -3.06 -12.43
N SER A 136 -13.54 -2.98 -13.59
CA SER A 136 -13.00 -4.16 -14.26
C SER A 136 -11.68 -4.56 -13.58
N ILE A 137 -11.58 -5.84 -13.23
CA ILE A 137 -10.37 -6.43 -12.68
C ILE A 137 -9.65 -7.14 -13.83
N PHE A 138 -8.37 -6.84 -13.97
CA PHE A 138 -7.47 -7.53 -14.88
C PHE A 138 -6.28 -8.06 -14.10
N TYR A 139 -5.69 -9.13 -14.58
CA TYR A 139 -4.44 -9.66 -14.04
C TYR A 139 -3.47 -9.94 -15.19
N ALA A 140 -2.18 -9.89 -14.91
CA ALA A 140 -1.17 -10.23 -15.91
C ALA A 140 -1.24 -11.73 -16.21
N GLU A 141 -1.58 -12.09 -17.45
CA GLU A 141 -1.70 -13.50 -17.85
C GLU A 141 -0.37 -14.25 -17.76
N MET A 142 0.74 -13.59 -18.08
CA MET A 142 2.08 -14.20 -18.04
C MET A 142 2.60 -14.38 -16.61
N ASN A 143 2.16 -13.54 -15.69
CA ASN A 143 2.54 -13.59 -14.27
C ASN A 143 1.28 -13.41 -13.41
N PRO A 144 0.42 -14.43 -13.33
CA PRO A 144 -0.83 -14.31 -12.61
C PRO A 144 -0.56 -14.15 -11.11
N PRO A 145 -1.43 -13.44 -10.38
CA PRO A 145 -1.36 -13.36 -8.93
C PRO A 145 -1.59 -14.73 -8.29
N CYS A 146 -1.06 -14.91 -7.10
CA CYS A 146 -1.19 -16.10 -6.28
C CYS A 146 -2.65 -16.32 -5.87
N VAL A 147 -3.19 -17.48 -6.22
CA VAL A 147 -4.61 -17.82 -6.05
C VAL A 147 -4.93 -18.42 -4.69
N GLU A 148 -6.15 -18.15 -4.21
CA GLU A 148 -6.68 -18.63 -2.92
C GLU A 148 -6.67 -20.16 -2.76
N GLU A 149 -6.67 -20.91 -3.87
CA GLU A 149 -6.94 -22.36 -3.91
C GLU A 149 -5.70 -23.25 -3.78
N LEU A 150 -4.48 -22.73 -3.90
CA LEU A 150 -3.24 -23.53 -4.06
C LEU A 150 -2.35 -23.63 -2.80
N ASP A 151 -2.90 -23.59 -1.58
CA ASP A 151 -2.12 -23.43 -0.33
C ASP A 151 -1.21 -22.17 -0.35
N GLN A 152 -1.50 -21.24 -1.26
CA GLN A 152 -0.78 -19.99 -1.38
C GLN A 152 -1.44 -18.99 -0.42
N HIS A 153 -0.84 -18.83 0.75
CA HIS A 153 -1.26 -17.83 1.72
C HIS A 153 -0.42 -16.55 1.58
N PHE A 154 -0.93 -15.42 2.07
CA PHE A 154 -0.14 -14.18 2.15
C PHE A 154 0.69 -14.11 3.42
N SER A 155 0.15 -14.66 4.51
CA SER A 155 0.79 -14.68 5.81
C SER A 155 0.49 -15.99 6.53
N VAL A 156 1.55 -16.70 6.88
CA VAL A 156 1.51 -17.89 7.74
C VAL A 156 2.45 -17.71 8.91
N GLY A 157 2.18 -18.37 10.02
CA GLY A 157 3.11 -18.37 11.14
C GLY A 157 2.45 -18.76 12.44
N ALA A 158 3.11 -18.46 13.56
CA ALA A 158 2.66 -18.86 14.87
C ALA A 158 2.60 -17.69 15.86
N GLU A 159 1.78 -17.87 16.89
CA GLU A 159 1.73 -16.99 18.06
C GLU A 159 2.11 -17.74 19.33
N SER A 160 2.80 -17.05 20.23
CA SER A 160 3.19 -17.59 21.53
C SER A 160 3.35 -16.49 22.56
N ALA A 161 3.05 -16.79 23.81
CA ALA A 161 3.36 -15.90 24.92
C ALA A 161 4.87 -15.82 25.24
N LEU A 162 5.64 -16.81 24.78
CA LEU A 162 7.09 -16.86 24.88
C LEU A 162 7.68 -16.92 23.48
N GLU A 163 8.49 -15.92 23.12
CA GLU A 163 9.11 -15.83 21.79
C GLU A 163 9.94 -17.08 21.45
N MET A 164 10.68 -17.62 22.43
CA MET A 164 11.50 -18.82 22.26
C MET A 164 10.72 -20.09 21.88
N LEU A 165 9.40 -20.11 22.12
CA LEU A 165 8.56 -21.25 21.75
C LEU A 165 8.04 -21.17 20.32
N LEU A 166 8.14 -20.02 19.64
CA LEU A 166 7.63 -19.83 18.29
C LEU A 166 8.17 -20.86 17.28
N PRO A 167 9.46 -21.24 17.27
CA PRO A 167 9.99 -22.23 16.33
C PRO A 167 9.41 -23.64 16.50
N PHE A 168 8.78 -23.93 17.64
CA PHE A 168 8.18 -25.23 17.96
C PHE A 168 6.66 -25.27 17.78
N LYS A 169 6.04 -24.13 17.42
CA LYS A 169 4.61 -24.06 17.15
C LYS A 169 4.35 -24.41 15.69
N GLN A 170 3.18 -25.00 15.43
CA GLN A 170 2.71 -25.21 14.07
C GLN A 170 2.24 -23.87 13.50
N ASP A 171 2.62 -23.61 12.25
CA ASP A 171 2.17 -22.43 11.53
C ASP A 171 0.68 -22.54 11.22
N GLY A 172 -0.05 -21.49 11.57
CA GLY A 172 -1.43 -21.24 11.14
C GLY A 172 -1.47 -20.19 10.03
N VAL A 173 -2.62 -20.11 9.37
CA VAL A 173 -2.88 -19.10 8.34
C VAL A 173 -3.38 -17.82 9.00
N PHE A 174 -2.62 -16.73 8.91
CA PHE A 174 -3.06 -15.42 9.38
C PHE A 174 -3.79 -14.62 8.31
N GLU A 175 -3.31 -14.68 7.06
CA GLU A 175 -3.94 -14.01 5.92
C GLU A 175 -3.89 -14.92 4.69
N LYS A 176 -5.05 -15.22 4.11
CA LYS A 176 -5.17 -15.98 2.86
C LYS A 176 -4.71 -15.10 1.69
N ALA A 177 -4.19 -15.71 0.62
CA ALA A 177 -4.05 -14.99 -0.64
C ALA A 177 -5.40 -14.42 -1.07
N GLN A 178 -5.41 -13.40 -1.91
CA GLN A 178 -6.66 -12.81 -2.41
C GLN A 178 -6.91 -13.19 -3.88
N GLY A 179 -6.01 -13.98 -4.50
CA GLY A 179 -6.10 -14.31 -5.92
C GLY A 179 -6.06 -13.09 -6.81
N GLY A 180 -6.75 -13.19 -7.95
CA GLY A 180 -6.99 -12.07 -8.85
C GLY A 180 -7.84 -10.94 -8.28
N ARG A 181 -8.19 -10.93 -6.98
CA ARG A 181 -9.00 -9.86 -6.38
C ARG A 181 -8.10 -8.71 -5.92
N ALA A 182 -8.06 -7.63 -6.68
CA ALA A 182 -7.55 -6.34 -6.18
C ALA A 182 -8.59 -5.68 -5.26
N ARG A 183 -8.17 -5.09 -4.14
CA ARG A 183 -9.08 -4.36 -3.23
C ARG A 183 -9.74 -3.17 -3.96
N GLN A 184 -10.96 -2.83 -3.56
CA GLN A 184 -11.59 -1.58 -3.99
C GLN A 184 -10.96 -0.38 -3.27
N LEU A 185 -10.96 0.80 -3.90
CA LEU A 185 -10.46 2.03 -3.27
C LEU A 185 -11.16 2.34 -1.91
N ARG A 186 -12.43 1.97 -1.75
CA ARG A 186 -13.21 2.14 -0.51
C ARG A 186 -12.59 1.45 0.72
N TRP A 187 -11.73 0.45 0.51
CA TRP A 187 -11.01 -0.20 1.61
C TRP A 187 -9.95 0.72 2.20
N PHE A 188 -9.32 1.56 1.39
CA PHE A 188 -8.24 2.45 1.83
C PHE A 188 -8.76 3.78 2.38
N ILE A 189 -9.94 4.25 1.95
CA ILE A 189 -10.53 5.52 2.38
C ILE A 189 -11.38 5.35 3.66
N LYS A 190 -11.35 6.34 4.56
CA LYS A 190 -12.16 6.42 5.78
C LYS A 190 -13.62 6.70 5.43
N GLY A 191 -14.52 5.86 5.95
CA GLY A 191 -15.96 5.94 5.70
C GLY A 191 -16.36 5.23 4.40
N LEU A 192 -17.65 5.25 4.10
CA LEU A 192 -18.22 4.67 2.88
C LEU A 192 -18.28 5.66 1.71
N ASP A 193 -17.92 6.92 1.94
CA ASP A 193 -18.10 8.00 0.98
C ASP A 193 -16.76 8.45 0.37
N SER A 194 -16.49 8.03 -0.87
CA SER A 194 -15.34 8.46 -1.66
C SER A 194 -15.39 9.95 -2.02
N ARG A 195 -16.53 10.63 -1.87
CA ARG A 195 -16.64 12.10 -2.04
C ARG A 195 -15.81 12.89 -1.02
N ARG A 196 -15.28 12.24 0.02
CA ARG A 196 -14.31 12.86 0.94
C ARG A 196 -12.99 13.22 0.26
N VAL A 197 -12.69 12.60 -0.89
CA VAL A 197 -11.58 12.97 -1.77
C VAL A 197 -12.13 13.07 -3.20
N PRO A 198 -12.76 14.21 -3.57
CA PRO A 198 -13.48 14.37 -4.83
C PRO A 198 -12.65 14.01 -6.07
N LEU A 199 -11.35 14.34 -6.06
CA LEU A 199 -10.42 13.95 -7.11
C LEU A 199 -10.42 12.44 -7.38
N LEU A 200 -10.32 11.62 -6.33
CA LEU A 200 -10.30 10.16 -6.48
C LEU A 200 -11.69 9.59 -6.82
N HIS A 201 -12.75 10.34 -6.56
CA HIS A 201 -14.10 9.93 -6.92
C HIS A 201 -14.41 10.17 -8.39
N HIS A 202 -13.95 11.30 -8.95
CA HIS A 202 -14.31 11.73 -10.30
C HIS A 202 -13.25 11.47 -11.36
N ALA A 203 -11.98 11.31 -10.98
CA ALA A 203 -10.93 11.04 -11.94
C ALA A 203 -10.83 9.55 -12.30
N GLU A 204 -10.30 9.30 -13.50
CA GLU A 204 -9.89 7.96 -13.91
C GLU A 204 -8.61 7.56 -13.17
N TRP A 205 -8.59 6.34 -12.63
CA TRP A 205 -7.42 5.75 -11.99
C TRP A 205 -7.42 4.23 -12.17
N VAL A 206 -6.24 3.64 -12.03
CA VAL A 206 -6.08 2.20 -11.85
C VAL A 206 -5.45 1.94 -10.49
N LEU A 207 -6.04 1.02 -9.74
CA LEU A 207 -5.43 0.44 -8.56
C LEU A 207 -4.60 -0.76 -8.98
N VAL A 208 -3.35 -0.74 -8.58
CA VAL A 208 -2.37 -1.74 -8.97
C VAL A 208 -1.90 -2.45 -7.72
N ARG A 209 -1.99 -3.78 -7.74
CA ARG A 209 -1.28 -4.64 -6.80
C ARG A 209 -0.12 -5.31 -7.52
N VAL A 210 1.06 -5.21 -6.91
CA VAL A 210 2.24 -6.00 -7.25
C VAL A 210 2.51 -6.95 -6.10
N GLU A 211 2.78 -8.21 -6.37
CA GLU A 211 3.04 -9.22 -5.35
C GLU A 211 4.16 -10.19 -5.74
N SER A 212 4.86 -10.71 -4.73
CA SER A 212 5.88 -11.74 -4.91
C SER A 212 5.26 -13.12 -5.07
N GLN A 213 5.80 -13.91 -6.01
CA GLN A 213 5.42 -15.32 -6.21
C GLN A 213 5.94 -16.24 -5.11
N ASP A 214 6.92 -15.78 -4.34
CA ASP A 214 7.53 -16.49 -3.24
C ASP A 214 7.48 -15.70 -1.92
N TRP A 215 8.13 -16.26 -0.90
CA TRP A 215 8.20 -15.71 0.44
C TRP A 215 9.52 -14.98 0.71
N SER A 216 10.23 -14.58 -0.35
CA SER A 216 11.53 -13.93 -0.20
C SER A 216 11.39 -12.53 0.41
N ALA A 217 12.45 -12.08 1.06
CA ALA A 217 12.52 -10.71 1.59
C ALA A 217 12.67 -9.74 0.41
N LEU A 218 11.55 -9.11 0.04
CA LEU A 218 11.47 -8.19 -1.10
C LEU A 218 10.83 -6.86 -0.72
N GLU A 219 11.38 -5.82 -1.34
CA GLU A 219 10.98 -4.43 -1.20
C GLU A 219 10.37 -3.96 -2.51
N LEU A 220 9.09 -4.25 -2.70
CA LEU A 220 8.41 -4.03 -3.97
C LEU A 220 8.24 -2.55 -4.32
N ASP A 221 8.17 -1.66 -3.33
CA ASP A 221 8.13 -0.22 -3.55
C ASP A 221 9.38 0.30 -4.29
N GLU A 222 10.57 -0.16 -3.92
CA GLU A 222 11.82 0.23 -4.59
C GLU A 222 11.91 -0.38 -6.02
N ARG A 223 11.37 -1.58 -6.22
CA ARG A 223 11.29 -2.21 -7.55
C ARG A 223 10.34 -1.46 -8.48
N VAL A 224 9.16 -1.11 -7.97
CA VAL A 224 8.18 -0.30 -8.72
C VAL A 224 8.74 1.10 -8.99
N TRP A 225 9.47 1.68 -8.04
CA TRP A 225 10.19 2.94 -8.26
C TRP A 225 11.21 2.83 -9.40
N ALA A 226 12.02 1.77 -9.46
CA ALA A 226 12.99 1.60 -10.54
C ALA A 226 12.33 1.57 -11.93
N ILE A 227 11.19 0.88 -12.06
CA ILE A 227 10.40 0.85 -13.31
C ILE A 227 9.84 2.24 -13.63
N ALA A 228 9.29 2.94 -12.63
CA ALA A 228 8.77 4.29 -12.81
C ALA A 228 9.87 5.27 -13.23
N GLN A 229 11.08 5.17 -12.66
CA GLN A 229 12.21 6.01 -13.01
C GLN A 229 12.66 5.83 -14.46
N GLU A 230 12.63 4.59 -14.97
CA GLU A 230 13.02 4.27 -16.34
C GLU A 230 12.03 4.83 -17.37
N VAL A 231 10.72 4.82 -17.04
CA VAL A 231 9.65 5.18 -17.98
C VAL A 231 9.23 6.65 -17.87
N MET A 232 9.26 7.19 -16.65
CA MET A 232 8.86 8.57 -16.34
C MET A 232 10.13 9.32 -15.93
N PRO A 233 11.00 9.79 -16.84
CA PRO A 233 12.26 10.42 -16.45
C PRO A 233 12.05 11.73 -15.67
N GLY A 234 11.00 12.50 -16.00
CA GLY A 234 10.64 13.75 -15.32
C GLY A 234 9.91 13.57 -13.98
N THR A 235 9.94 14.59 -13.13
CA THR A 235 9.11 14.65 -11.90
C THR A 235 7.90 15.54 -12.16
N PRO A 236 6.74 14.98 -12.55
CA PRO A 236 5.54 15.78 -12.82
C PRO A 236 5.10 16.60 -11.60
N TRP A 237 5.45 16.14 -10.40
CA TRP A 237 5.08 16.78 -9.14
C TRP A 237 6.33 17.04 -8.27
N PRO A 238 7.14 18.06 -8.58
CA PRO A 238 8.28 18.44 -7.75
C PRO A 238 7.83 18.80 -6.32
N GLU A 239 8.60 18.36 -5.33
CA GLU A 239 8.25 18.47 -3.91
C GLU A 239 7.93 19.91 -3.47
N GLU A 240 8.73 20.87 -3.91
CA GLU A 240 8.54 22.28 -3.58
C GLU A 240 7.21 22.83 -4.09
N VAL A 241 6.84 22.46 -5.33
CA VAL A 241 5.62 22.92 -5.99
C VAL A 241 4.39 22.36 -5.28
N VAL A 242 4.36 21.05 -5.02
CA VAL A 242 3.23 20.42 -4.34
C VAL A 242 3.11 20.84 -2.88
N ARG A 243 4.24 21.01 -2.17
CA ARG A 243 4.22 21.48 -0.78
C ARG A 243 3.73 22.92 -0.70
N LYS A 244 4.12 23.80 -1.63
CA LYS A 244 3.58 25.16 -1.71
C LYS A 244 2.08 25.16 -1.96
N ALA A 245 1.60 24.38 -2.93
CA ALA A 245 0.18 24.28 -3.25
C ALA A 245 -0.65 23.77 -2.06
N ALA A 246 -0.18 22.71 -1.38
CA ALA A 246 -0.84 22.17 -0.20
C ALA A 246 -0.88 23.16 0.98
N ARG A 247 0.19 23.93 1.21
CA ARG A 247 0.18 24.99 2.23
C ARG A 247 -0.85 26.08 1.93
N THR A 248 -0.94 26.52 0.67
CA THR A 248 -1.94 27.50 0.26
C THR A 248 -3.36 26.98 0.52
N GLU A 249 -3.66 25.74 0.13
CA GLU A 249 -4.96 25.10 0.38
C GLU A 249 -5.29 25.02 1.87
N LEU A 250 -4.31 24.69 2.72
CA LEU A 250 -4.50 24.60 4.17
C LEU A 250 -4.83 25.95 4.80
N VAL A 251 -4.20 27.02 4.32
CA VAL A 251 -4.50 28.40 4.77
C VAL A 251 -5.90 28.83 4.33
N GLN A 252 -6.35 28.42 3.14
CA GLN A 252 -7.69 28.76 2.63
C GLN A 252 -8.82 27.99 3.32
N CYS A 253 -8.53 26.78 3.81
CA CYS A 253 -9.51 25.91 4.49
C CYS A 253 -9.60 26.13 6.01
N GLY A 254 -8.64 26.84 6.61
CA GLY A 254 -8.56 27.13 8.04
C GLY A 254 -9.05 28.52 8.38
#